data_AF-A0A530GF57-F1
#
_entry.id   AF-A0A530GF57-F1
#
_cell.length_a   1.000
_cell.length_b   1.000
_cell.length_c   1.000
_cell.angle_alpha   90.00
_cell.angle_beta   90.00
_cell.angle_gamma   90.00
#
_symmetry.space_group_name_H-M   'P 1'
#
loop_
_entity.id
_entity.type
_entity.pdbx_description
1 polymer ?
#
loop_
_entity_poly.entity_id
_entity_poly.type
_entity_poly.pdbx_seq_one_letter_code
_entity_poly.pdbx_strand_id
1 'polypeptide(L)'
;YADNARVFLERKQSASAEENLGAIAALTERIGAITEELKAFARKGRTAAEPVELRSVIEGAVVLLRSRFAGRLDALAIKLPPSALKVMGNRLRLEQVLINLFQ
;
A
#
# COMPACT_ATOMS: atom_id res chain seq x y z
N TYR A 1 10.89 14.59 21.17
CA TYR A 1 9.60 14.25 21.81
C TYR A 1 9.78 13.53 23.15
N ALA A 2 10.55 12.43 23.22
CA ALA A 2 10.74 11.67 24.47
C ALA A 2 11.44 12.47 25.59
N ASP A 3 12.52 13.20 25.27
CA ASP A 3 13.20 14.07 26.26
C ASP A 3 12.30 15.21 26.78
N ASN A 4 11.46 15.79 25.91
CA ASN A 4 10.53 16.85 26.29
C ASN A 4 9.38 16.32 27.17
N ALA A 5 8.89 15.10 26.89
CA ALA A 5 7.86 14.47 27.72
C ALA A 5 8.35 14.25 29.17
N ARG A 6 9.62 13.87 29.35
CA ARG A 6 10.22 13.73 30.69
C ARG A 6 10.31 15.08 31.41
N VAL A 7 10.76 16.13 30.73
CA VAL A 7 10.86 17.49 31.27
C VAL A 7 9.47 18.07 31.62
N PHE A 8 8.43 17.80 30.83
CA PHE A 8 7.07 18.25 31.13
C PHE A 8 6.44 17.49 32.31
N LEU A 9 6.73 16.19 32.47
CA LEU A 9 6.32 15.43 33.65
C LEU A 9 7.01 15.94 34.93
N GLU A 10 8.31 16.25 34.87
CA GLU A 10 9.06 16.88 35.98
C GLU A 10 8.48 18.26 36.36
N ARG A 11 7.91 18.98 35.40
CA ARG A 11 7.25 20.29 35.59
C ARG A 11 5.74 20.20 35.91
N LYS A 12 5.20 19.00 36.14
CA LYS A 12 3.75 18.72 36.35
C LYS A 12 2.84 19.20 35.20
N GLN A 13 3.37 19.36 34.00
CA GLN A 13 2.64 19.72 32.78
C GLN A 13 2.16 18.45 32.07
N SER A 14 1.32 17.67 32.74
CA SER A 14 0.92 16.33 32.30
C SER A 14 0.24 16.32 30.91
N ALA A 15 -0.56 17.35 30.59
CA ALA A 15 -1.22 17.45 29.29
C ALA A 15 -0.23 17.54 28.10
N SER A 16 0.85 18.33 28.24
CA SER A 16 1.89 18.45 27.19
C SER A 16 2.78 17.21 27.09
N ALA A 17 2.95 16.47 28.19
CA ALA A 17 3.62 15.19 28.16
C ALA A 17 2.79 14.13 27.44
N GLU A 18 1.48 14.09 27.70
CA GLU A 18 0.53 13.18 27.07
C GLU A 18 0.43 13.42 25.55
N GLU A 19 0.39 14.67 25.12
CA GLU A 19 0.44 15.05 23.70
C GLU A 19 1.71 14.54 23.00
N ASN A 20 2.88 14.73 23.64
CA ASN A 20 4.15 14.25 23.10
C ASN A 20 4.22 12.72 23.02
N LEU A 21 3.68 12.02 24.02
CA LEU A 21 3.60 10.56 24.03
C LEU A 21 2.64 10.05 22.95
N GLY A 22 1.51 10.72 22.73
CA GLY A 22 0.59 10.44 21.64
C GLY A 22 1.24 10.60 20.26
N ALA A 23 2.01 11.66 20.06
CA ALA A 23 2.76 11.87 18.82
C ALA A 23 3.82 10.77 18.57
N ILE A 24 4.52 10.32 19.61
CA ILE A 24 5.47 9.20 19.52
C ILE A 24 4.75 7.89 19.16
N ALA A 25 3.61 7.62 19.79
CA ALA A 25 2.81 6.43 19.50
C ALA A 25 2.36 6.41 18.03
N ALA A 26 1.81 7.52 17.52
CA ALA A 26 1.38 7.65 16.13
C ALA A 26 2.54 7.48 15.12
N LEU A 27 3.72 8.05 15.42
CA LEU A 27 4.92 7.86 14.59
C LEU A 27 5.38 6.40 14.59
N THR A 28 5.34 5.75 15.74
CA THR A 28 5.75 4.34 15.89
C THR A 28 4.80 3.41 15.13
N GLU A 29 3.49 3.65 15.21
CA GLU A 29 2.49 2.91 14.46
C GLU A 29 2.71 3.06 12.94
N ARG A 30 3.00 4.28 12.48
CA ARG A 30 3.30 4.55 11.07
C ARG A 30 4.57 3.83 10.59
N ILE A 31 5.63 3.81 11.41
CA ILE A 31 6.86 3.05 11.12
C ILE A 31 6.57 1.53 11.10
N GLY A 32 5.72 1.04 12.00
CA GLY A 32 5.26 -0.35 12.01
C GLY A 32 4.57 -0.74 10.70
N ALA A 33 3.64 0.10 10.23
CA ALA A 33 2.95 -0.12 8.96
C ALA A 33 3.92 -0.17 7.76
N ILE A 34 4.86 0.78 7.67
CA ILE A 34 5.89 0.79 6.63
C ILE A 34 6.77 -0.48 6.69
N THR A 35 7.15 -0.90 7.89
CA THR A 35 7.99 -2.09 8.09
C THR A 35 7.27 -3.36 7.67
N GLU A 36 5.98 -3.51 7.97
CA GLU A 36 5.17 -4.65 7.55
C GLU A 36 4.97 -4.66 6.03
N GLU A 37 4.78 -3.50 5.41
CA GLU A 37 4.74 -3.38 3.95
C GLU A 37 6.07 -3.85 3.32
N LEU A 38 7.21 -3.39 3.83
CA LEU A 38 8.54 -3.82 3.38
C LEU A 38 8.77 -5.32 3.57
N LYS A 39 8.35 -5.91 4.70
CA LYS A 39 8.42 -7.37 4.91
C LYS A 39 7.54 -8.12 3.91
N ALA A 40 6.34 -7.63 3.63
CA ALA A 40 5.46 -8.22 2.64
C ALA A 40 6.09 -8.16 1.23
N PHE A 41 6.74 -7.05 0.87
CA PHE A 41 7.52 -6.93 -0.37
C PHE A 41 8.68 -7.93 -0.42
N ALA A 42 9.49 -8.02 0.63
CA ALA A 42 10.62 -8.95 0.70
C ALA A 42 10.18 -10.42 0.59
N ARG A 43 9.05 -10.78 1.20
CA ARG A 43 8.49 -12.14 1.16
C ARG A 43 7.86 -12.47 -0.20
N LYS A 44 7.24 -11.49 -0.87
CA LYS A 44 6.63 -11.64 -2.22
C LYS A 44 7.67 -11.70 -3.35
N GLY A 45 8.95 -11.44 -3.08
CA GLY A 45 10.05 -11.50 -4.07
C GLY A 45 10.44 -12.90 -4.55
N ARG A 46 9.75 -13.98 -4.14
CA ARG A 46 10.14 -15.38 -4.40
C ARG A 46 9.22 -16.17 -5.35
N THR A 47 8.25 -15.54 -6.00
CA THR A 47 7.53 -16.22 -7.09
C THR A 47 8.32 -15.99 -8.38
N ALA A 48 8.77 -17.09 -8.99
CA ALA A 48 9.42 -17.05 -10.29
C ALA A 48 8.48 -16.38 -11.32
N ALA A 49 9.08 -15.66 -12.27
CA ALA A 49 8.31 -15.13 -13.39
C ALA A 49 7.79 -16.30 -14.22
N GLU A 50 6.48 -16.32 -14.46
CA GLU A 50 5.80 -17.31 -15.28
C GLU A 50 5.06 -16.61 -16.45
N PRO A 51 4.70 -17.33 -17.52
CA PRO A 51 3.86 -16.76 -18.57
C PRO A 51 2.47 -16.43 -18.02
N VAL A 52 2.13 -15.14 -17.93
CA VAL A 52 0.84 -14.63 -17.46
C VAL A 52 0.09 -13.99 -18.61
N GLU A 53 -1.19 -14.32 -18.78
CA GLU A 53 -2.09 -13.65 -19.73
C GLU A 53 -2.33 -12.19 -19.31
N LEU A 54 -1.90 -11.23 -20.14
CA LEU A 54 -1.95 -9.81 -19.80
C LEU A 54 -3.39 -9.30 -19.63
N ARG A 55 -4.33 -9.85 -20.39
CA ARG A 55 -5.76 -9.56 -20.26
C ARG A 55 -6.26 -9.84 -18.84
N SER A 56 -5.94 -11.02 -18.29
CA SER A 56 -6.38 -11.44 -16.96
C SER A 56 -5.85 -10.54 -15.83
N VAL A 57 -4.65 -9.98 -16.01
CA VAL A 57 -4.04 -9.01 -15.09
C VAL A 57 -4.81 -7.69 -15.12
N ILE A 58 -5.11 -7.17 -16.32
CA ILE A 58 -5.85 -5.91 -16.47
C ILE A 58 -7.26 -6.04 -15.88
N GLU A 59 -7.94 -7.15 -16.16
CA GLU A 59 -9.28 -7.42 -15.61
C GLU A 59 -9.27 -7.49 -14.08
N GLY A 60 -8.29 -8.20 -13.49
CA GLY A 60 -8.13 -8.27 -12.03
C GLY A 60 -7.91 -6.90 -11.38
N ALA A 61 -7.02 -6.08 -11.95
CA ALA A 61 -6.77 -4.72 -11.48
C ALA A 61 -8.04 -3.84 -11.54
N VAL A 62 -8.81 -3.93 -12.64
CA VAL A 62 -10.04 -3.15 -12.82
C VAL A 62 -11.10 -3.48 -11.77
N VAL A 63 -11.28 -4.76 -11.42
CA VAL A 63 -12.23 -5.17 -10.37
C VAL A 63 -11.88 -4.52 -9.04
N LEU A 64 -10.60 -4.51 -8.67
CA LEU A 64 -10.11 -3.91 -7.43
C LEU A 64 -10.20 -2.38 -7.44
N LEU A 65 -9.97 -1.74 -8.58
CA LEU A 65 -10.16 -0.29 -8.72
C LEU A 65 -11.65 0.08 -8.60
N ARG A 66 -12.56 -0.71 -9.20
CA ARG A 66 -14.01 -0.49 -9.11
C ARG A 66 -14.54 -0.52 -7.69
N SER A 67 -14.08 -1.45 -6.86
CA SER A 67 -14.48 -1.51 -5.45
C SER A 67 -13.96 -0.32 -4.65
N ARG A 68 -12.73 0.14 -4.94
CA ARG A 68 -12.09 1.24 -4.20
C ARG A 68 -12.64 2.63 -4.55
N PHE A 69 -13.05 2.86 -5.79
CA PHE A 69 -13.54 4.17 -6.24
C PHE A 69 -15.06 4.37 -6.07
N ALA A 70 -15.76 3.45 -5.39
CA ALA A 70 -17.21 3.53 -5.14
C ALA A 70 -18.04 3.86 -6.40
N GLY A 71 -17.61 3.38 -7.57
CA GLY A 71 -18.28 3.62 -8.84
C GLY A 71 -17.89 4.90 -9.59
N ARG A 72 -17.02 5.78 -9.07
CA ARG A 72 -16.57 7.00 -9.79
C ARG A 72 -15.40 6.73 -10.75
N LEU A 73 -15.61 5.84 -11.71
CA LEU A 73 -14.62 5.45 -12.73
C LEU A 73 -14.91 6.03 -14.12
N ASP A 74 -15.61 7.17 -14.19
CA ASP A 74 -16.09 7.76 -15.44
C ASP A 74 -14.96 8.14 -16.44
N ALA A 75 -13.70 8.12 -16.01
CA ALA A 75 -12.53 8.38 -16.84
C ALA A 75 -11.78 7.11 -17.33
N LEU A 76 -12.17 5.89 -16.93
CA LEU A 76 -11.40 4.68 -17.22
C LEU A 76 -11.80 4.02 -18.56
N ALA A 77 -11.14 4.44 -19.65
CA ALA A 77 -11.26 3.79 -20.96
C ALA A 77 -10.15 2.73 -21.14
N ILE A 78 -10.53 1.44 -21.09
CA ILE A 78 -9.57 0.32 -21.24
C ILE A 78 -9.87 -0.46 -22.51
N LYS A 79 -8.85 -0.57 -23.37
CA LYS A 79 -8.83 -1.50 -24.49
C LYS A 79 -8.05 -2.76 -24.09
N LEU A 80 -8.75 -3.88 -23.96
CA LEU A 80 -8.14 -5.14 -23.56
C LEU A 80 -7.29 -5.75 -24.69
N PRO A 81 -6.09 -6.29 -24.38
CA PRO A 81 -5.25 -6.96 -25.37
C PRO A 81 -5.82 -8.34 -25.75
N PRO A 82 -5.37 -8.99 -26.84
CA PRO A 82 -5.75 -10.35 -27.19
C PRO A 82 -5.46 -11.35 -26.04
N SER A 83 -6.29 -12.37 -25.86
CA SER A 83 -6.11 -13.39 -24.81
C SER A 83 -4.84 -14.24 -24.98
N ALA A 84 -4.30 -14.33 -26.20
CA ALA A 84 -3.04 -15.02 -26.46
C ALA A 84 -1.79 -14.23 -26.00
N LEU A 85 -1.92 -12.93 -25.69
CA LEU A 85 -0.78 -12.11 -25.28
C LEU A 85 -0.37 -12.45 -23.84
N LYS A 86 0.78 -13.12 -23.72
CA LYS A 86 1.39 -13.45 -22.44
C LYS A 86 2.66 -12.65 -22.20
N VAL A 87 2.91 -12.30 -20.95
CA VAL A 87 4.14 -11.66 -20.48
C VAL A 87 4.76 -12.48 -19.37
N MET A 88 6.08 -12.48 -19.26
CA MET A 88 6.76 -13.12 -18.14
C MET A 88 6.65 -12.25 -16.90
N GLY A 89 6.05 -12.77 -15.84
CA GLY A 89 5.92 -12.02 -14.59
C GLY A 89 5.17 -12.76 -13.51
N ASN A 90 4.84 -12.04 -12.44
CA ASN A 90 3.94 -12.53 -11.40
C ASN A 90 2.62 -11.78 -11.53
N ARG A 91 1.52 -12.51 -11.67
CA ARG A 91 0.19 -11.94 -11.88
C ARG A 91 -0.18 -10.87 -10.84
N LEU A 92 -0.06 -11.20 -9.56
CA LEU A 92 -0.44 -10.30 -8.46
C LEU A 92 0.42 -9.03 -8.43
N ARG A 93 1.72 -9.15 -8.74
CA ARG A 93 2.61 -7.97 -8.83
C ARG A 93 2.26 -7.08 -10.02
N LEU A 94 1.94 -7.66 -11.17
CA LEU A 94 1.51 -6.88 -12.34
C LEU A 94 0.17 -6.19 -12.07
N GLU A 95 -0.79 -6.87 -11.42
CA GLU A 95 -2.05 -6.28 -10.98
C GLU A 95 -1.80 -5.08 -10.05
N GLN A 96 -0.90 -5.23 -9.07
CA GLN A 96 -0.53 -4.14 -8.16
C GLN A 96 0.12 -2.95 -8.89
N VAL A 97 0.98 -3.20 -9.88
CA VAL A 97 1.57 -2.12 -10.69
C VAL A 97 0.47 -1.36 -11.41
N LEU A 98 -0.48 -2.04 -12.06
CA LEU A 98 -1.60 -1.39 -12.71
C LEU A 98 -2.44 -0.57 -11.72
N ILE A 99 -2.78 -1.16 -10.58
CA ILE A 99 -3.52 -0.47 -9.52
C ILE A 99 -2.79 0.81 -9.08
N ASN A 100 -1.47 0.77 -8.89
CA ASN A 100 -0.69 1.93 -8.51
C ASN A 100 -0.67 3.03 -9.58
N LEU A 101 -0.72 2.67 -10.86
CA LEU A 101 -0.73 3.64 -11.97
C LEU A 101 -2.10 4.31 -12.16
N PHE A 102 -3.18 3.64 -11.75
CA PHE A 102 -4.56 4.15 -11.85
C PHE A 102 -5.08 4.82 -10.57
N GLN A 103 -4.27 4.86 -9.51
CA GLN A 103 -4.53 5.65 -8.30
C GLN A 103 -4.13 7.10 -8.49
#